data_AF-N9Q5C8-F1
#
_entry.id   AF-N9Q5C8-F1
#
_cell.length_a   1.000
_cell.length_b   1.000
_cell.length_c   1.000
_cell.angle_alpha   90.00
_cell.angle_beta   90.00
_cell.angle_gamma   90.00
#
_symmetry.space_group_name_H-M   'P 1'
#
loop_
_entity.id
_entity.type
_entity.pdbx_description
1 polymer ?
#
loop_
_entity_poly.entity_id
_entity_poly.type
_entity_poly.pdbx_seq_one_letter_code
_entity_poly.pdbx_strand_id
1 'polypeptide(L)'
;GKDVHRKLGDKLNIVGGADAATAEDKTSGENVITRTTEDGIKIELLKDAKFDSITTGDSVLNNNGLTIKDGPSITKDGINAGNKVITNVADGSIVKGSKDAVNGGQIQNISDSIKNSIGGNTTVNKDGSISTNNIGGTGKDNINDAIKSVDDKVTNGVNDLTNKGLNFAGNAGKDVHRKLGDKLNIV
;
A
#
# COMPACT_ATOMS: atom_id res chain seq x y z
N GLY A 1 22.63 51.23 -6.61
CA GLY A 1 23.52 51.25 -7.79
C GLY A 1 24.13 52.63 -7.92
N LYS A 2 25.04 52.85 -8.87
CA LYS A 2 25.47 54.22 -9.21
C LYS A 2 24.37 54.94 -9.97
N ASP A 3 24.28 56.25 -9.81
CA ASP A 3 23.30 57.06 -10.53
C ASP A 3 23.55 57.00 -12.04
N VAL A 4 22.48 56.85 -12.81
CA VAL A 4 22.51 56.88 -14.27
C VAL A 4 21.98 58.23 -14.74
N HIS A 5 22.89 59.14 -15.11
CA HIS A 5 22.53 60.43 -15.70
C HIS A 5 22.39 60.31 -17.22
N ARG A 6 21.31 60.85 -17.79
CA ARG A 6 21.08 60.96 -19.24
C ARG A 6 20.91 62.41 -19.62
N LYS A 7 21.43 62.84 -20.77
CA LYS A 7 21.18 64.19 -21.28
C LYS A 7 19.73 64.30 -21.75
N LEU A 8 19.22 65.52 -21.87
CA LEU A 8 17.91 65.73 -22.47
C LEU A 8 17.91 65.18 -23.90
N GLY A 9 16.93 64.32 -24.22
CA GLY A 9 16.79 63.66 -25.53
C GLY A 9 17.42 62.26 -25.64
N ASP A 10 18.15 61.81 -24.63
CA ASP A 10 18.82 60.51 -24.63
C ASP A 10 17.83 59.35 -24.32
N LYS A 11 17.75 58.33 -25.18
CA LYS A 11 16.86 57.15 -24.99
C LYS A 11 17.34 56.15 -23.91
N LEU A 12 16.58 55.95 -22.83
CA LEU A 12 16.81 54.85 -21.88
C LEU A 12 16.25 53.53 -22.42
N ASN A 13 17.10 52.51 -22.58
CA ASN A 13 16.67 51.16 -22.94
C ASN A 13 16.64 50.28 -21.68
N ILE A 14 15.51 49.64 -21.42
CA ILE A 14 15.37 48.61 -20.39
C ILE A 14 15.21 47.28 -21.14
N VAL A 15 16.20 46.39 -20.99
CA VAL A 15 16.20 45.08 -21.66
C VAL A 15 15.99 43.98 -20.63
N GLY A 16 15.13 43.01 -20.94
CA GLY A 16 14.92 41.81 -20.14
C GLY A 16 15.99 40.75 -20.39
N GLY A 17 15.93 39.64 -19.66
CA GLY A 17 16.87 38.52 -19.81
C GLY A 17 16.50 37.50 -20.91
N ALA A 18 15.31 37.60 -21.50
CA ALA A 18 14.90 36.74 -22.62
C ALA A 18 15.68 37.10 -23.89
N ASP A 19 15.94 36.12 -24.75
CA ASP A 19 16.53 36.36 -26.07
C ASP A 19 15.60 37.28 -26.87
N ALA A 20 16.15 38.35 -27.45
CA ALA A 20 15.40 39.30 -28.28
C ALA A 20 14.81 38.66 -29.55
N ALA A 21 15.31 37.50 -29.97
CA ALA A 21 14.74 36.72 -31.06
C ALA A 21 13.55 35.83 -30.65
N THR A 22 13.22 35.75 -29.35
CA THR A 22 12.05 35.01 -28.86
C THR A 22 10.78 35.62 -29.46
N ALA A 23 9.94 34.78 -30.07
CA ALA A 23 8.69 35.22 -30.68
C ALA A 23 7.77 35.87 -29.64
N GLU A 24 7.02 36.91 -30.06
CA GLU A 24 6.18 37.71 -29.17
C GLU A 24 5.12 36.85 -28.46
N ASP A 25 4.57 35.82 -29.12
CA ASP A 25 3.62 34.86 -28.56
C ASP A 25 4.23 33.92 -27.49
N LYS A 26 5.55 33.96 -27.29
CA LYS A 26 6.28 33.20 -26.26
C LYS A 26 6.76 34.08 -25.10
N THR A 27 6.43 35.36 -25.13
CA THR A 27 6.76 36.30 -24.04
C THR A 27 5.48 36.92 -23.51
N SER A 28 5.45 37.23 -22.22
CA SER A 28 4.32 37.93 -21.61
C SER A 28 4.81 38.95 -20.60
N GLY A 29 4.24 40.15 -20.69
CA GLY A 29 4.34 41.18 -19.66
C GLY A 29 3.16 41.18 -18.69
N GLU A 30 2.20 40.26 -18.82
CA GLU A 30 0.93 40.27 -18.08
C GLU A 30 1.14 40.34 -16.56
N ASN A 31 2.17 39.63 -16.07
CA ASN A 31 2.48 39.61 -14.64
C ASN A 31 3.30 40.79 -14.14
N VAL A 32 3.84 41.64 -15.01
CA VAL A 32 4.75 42.73 -14.62
C VAL A 32 4.00 44.06 -14.65
N ILE A 33 4.02 44.78 -13.54
CA ILE A 33 3.53 46.15 -13.47
C ILE A 33 4.68 47.13 -13.21
N THR A 34 4.66 48.22 -13.96
CA THR A 34 5.56 49.36 -13.76
C THR A 34 4.77 50.56 -13.26
N ARG A 35 5.28 51.23 -12.23
CA ARG A 35 4.68 52.44 -11.66
C ARG A 35 5.72 53.51 -11.48
N THR A 36 5.39 54.74 -11.85
CA THR A 36 6.19 55.89 -11.47
C THR A 36 5.85 56.28 -10.03
N THR A 37 6.88 56.52 -9.24
CA THR A 37 6.82 56.96 -7.84
C THR A 37 7.76 58.15 -7.64
N GLU A 38 7.71 58.79 -6.46
CA GLU A 38 8.62 59.89 -6.12
C GLU A 38 10.10 59.46 -6.19
N ASP A 39 10.39 58.20 -5.82
CA ASP A 39 11.74 57.62 -5.80
C ASP A 39 12.17 56.96 -7.12
N GLY A 40 11.33 56.99 -8.16
CA GLY A 40 11.62 56.41 -9.49
C GLY A 40 10.60 55.38 -9.97
N ILE A 41 11.04 54.40 -10.76
CA ILE A 41 10.18 53.36 -11.33
C ILE A 41 10.15 52.15 -10.40
N LYS A 42 8.97 51.83 -9.88
CA LYS A 42 8.70 50.59 -9.16
C LYS A 42 8.31 49.50 -10.16
N ILE A 43 8.95 48.34 -10.07
CA ILE A 43 8.62 47.15 -10.86
C ILE A 43 8.12 46.09 -9.90
N GLU A 44 6.91 45.60 -10.11
CA GLU A 44 6.28 44.60 -9.24
C GLU A 44 5.72 43.46 -10.10
N LEU A 45 5.52 42.31 -9.47
CA LEU A 45 4.70 41.26 -10.04
C LEU A 45 3.27 41.35 -9.51
N LEU A 46 2.31 40.87 -10.29
CA LEU A 46 0.98 40.58 -9.79
C LEU A 46 1.08 39.61 -8.60
N LYS A 47 0.25 39.82 -7.56
CA LYS A 47 0.15 38.88 -6.44
C LYS A 47 -0.38 37.53 -6.89
N ASP A 48 -1.36 37.55 -7.79
CA ASP A 48 -1.93 36.39 -8.47
C ASP A 48 -1.40 36.32 -9.91
N ALA A 49 -0.13 35.97 -10.04
CA ALA A 49 0.50 35.83 -11.34
C ALA A 49 -0.04 34.61 -12.11
N LYS A 50 -0.19 34.75 -13.43
CA LYS A 50 -0.63 33.68 -14.33
C LYS A 50 0.53 33.20 -15.19
N PHE A 51 0.69 31.89 -15.29
CA PHE A 51 1.70 31.26 -16.14
C PHE A 51 1.06 30.12 -16.91
N ASP A 52 1.43 29.95 -18.19
CA ASP A 52 1.07 28.75 -18.94
C ASP A 52 1.82 27.51 -18.42
N SER A 53 3.07 27.72 -18.01
CA SER A 53 3.95 26.70 -17.46
C SER A 53 5.03 27.34 -16.58
N ILE A 54 5.38 26.67 -15.48
CA ILE A 54 6.56 26.97 -14.67
C ILE A 54 7.48 25.75 -14.74
N THR A 55 8.72 25.97 -15.19
CA THR A 55 9.75 24.92 -15.26
C THR A 55 10.89 25.26 -14.33
N THR A 56 11.21 24.35 -13.41
CA THR A 56 12.33 24.47 -12.46
C THR A 56 13.13 23.18 -12.44
N GLY A 57 14.27 23.16 -13.15
CA GLY A 57 15.01 21.92 -13.40
C GLY A 57 14.12 20.90 -14.10
N ASP A 58 13.95 19.73 -13.49
CA ASP A 58 13.14 18.62 -14.01
C ASP A 58 11.64 18.72 -13.68
N SER A 59 11.24 19.71 -12.87
CA SER A 59 9.83 19.89 -12.48
C SER A 59 9.11 20.84 -13.42
N VAL A 60 7.91 20.46 -13.83
CA VAL A 60 7.00 21.27 -14.66
C VAL A 60 5.64 21.33 -13.99
N LEU A 61 5.16 22.56 -13.70
CA LEU A 61 3.79 22.83 -13.30
C LEU A 61 3.06 23.54 -14.44
N ASN A 62 1.99 22.93 -14.95
CA ASN A 62 1.18 23.49 -16.04
C ASN A 62 -0.29 23.05 -15.95
N ASN A 63 -1.07 23.28 -17.00
CA ASN A 63 -2.50 22.95 -17.08
C ASN A 63 -2.86 21.47 -16.85
N ASN A 64 -1.89 20.56 -16.88
CA ASN A 64 -2.10 19.14 -16.60
C ASN A 64 -1.82 18.78 -15.14
N GLY A 65 -1.08 19.61 -14.40
CA GLY A 65 -0.65 19.35 -13.02
C GLY A 65 0.87 19.52 -12.85
N LEU A 66 1.44 18.81 -11.87
CA LEU A 66 2.88 18.76 -11.58
C LEU A 66 3.49 17.46 -12.11
N THR A 67 4.54 17.58 -12.90
CA THR A 67 5.35 16.45 -13.36
C THR A 67 6.80 16.66 -12.98
N ILE A 68 7.47 15.62 -12.47
CA ILE A 68 8.91 15.58 -12.26
C ILE A 68 9.48 14.55 -13.23
N LYS A 69 10.41 14.96 -14.10
CA LYS A 69 11.06 14.06 -15.06
C LYS A 69 11.71 12.88 -14.32
N ASP A 70 11.50 11.67 -14.83
CA ASP A 70 11.99 10.40 -14.26
C ASP A 70 11.56 10.17 -12.78
N GLY A 71 10.49 10.84 -12.35
CA GLY A 71 10.02 10.87 -10.96
C GLY A 71 8.49 10.82 -10.83
N PRO A 72 7.97 11.20 -9.65
CA PRO A 72 6.53 11.25 -9.40
C PRO A 72 5.80 12.33 -10.20
N SER A 73 4.49 12.17 -10.36
CA SER A 73 3.61 13.19 -10.92
C SER A 73 2.24 13.23 -10.22
N ILE A 74 1.62 14.41 -10.25
CA ILE A 74 0.26 14.67 -9.81
C ILE A 74 -0.43 15.41 -10.96
N THR A 75 -1.29 14.72 -11.69
CA THR A 75 -1.99 15.27 -12.86
C THR A 75 -3.50 15.11 -12.73
N LYS A 76 -4.24 15.61 -13.72
CA LYS A 76 -5.69 15.37 -13.85
C LYS A 76 -6.07 13.88 -13.90
N ASP A 77 -5.13 13.01 -14.29
CA ASP A 77 -5.33 11.57 -14.36
C ASP A 77 -5.06 10.86 -13.02
N GLY A 78 -4.56 11.60 -12.02
CA GLY A 78 -4.27 11.10 -10.68
C GLY A 78 -2.80 11.24 -10.29
N ILE A 79 -2.34 10.35 -9.42
CA ILE A 79 -1.00 10.37 -8.84
C ILE A 79 -0.21 9.17 -9.34
N ASN A 80 0.99 9.42 -9.88
CA ASN A 80 1.97 8.38 -10.19
C ASN A 80 3.18 8.55 -9.26
N ALA A 81 3.52 7.50 -8.50
CA ALA A 81 4.66 7.52 -7.57
C ALA A 81 6.03 7.33 -8.26
N GLY A 82 6.08 7.07 -9.56
CA GLY A 82 7.34 6.92 -10.30
C GLY A 82 8.21 5.77 -9.81
N ASN A 83 7.59 4.62 -9.48
CA ASN A 83 8.23 3.44 -8.89
C ASN A 83 9.01 3.75 -7.59
N LYS A 84 8.56 4.75 -6.81
CA LYS A 84 9.11 5.07 -5.49
C LYS A 84 8.15 4.62 -4.40
N VAL A 85 8.72 4.32 -3.24
CA VAL A 85 7.95 4.05 -2.02
C VAL A 85 7.34 5.37 -1.54
N ILE A 86 6.04 5.35 -1.22
CA ILE A 86 5.36 6.46 -0.56
C ILE A 86 5.53 6.26 0.95
N THR A 87 6.28 7.15 1.59
CA THR A 87 6.55 7.11 3.04
C THR A 87 5.65 8.09 3.80
N ASN A 88 5.62 7.97 5.13
CA ASN A 88 4.86 8.85 6.02
C ASN A 88 3.35 8.89 5.75
N VAL A 89 2.79 7.76 5.30
CA VAL A 89 1.34 7.58 5.18
C VAL A 89 0.78 7.27 6.57
N ALA A 90 0.01 8.19 7.12
CA ALA A 90 -0.75 7.96 8.36
C ALA A 90 -1.73 6.79 8.20
N ASP A 91 -2.19 6.23 9.31
CA ASP A 91 -3.17 5.13 9.28
C ASP A 91 -4.46 5.58 8.58
N GLY A 92 -4.82 4.88 7.50
CA GLY A 92 -6.07 5.10 6.79
C GLY A 92 -7.23 4.36 7.43
N SER A 93 -8.47 4.81 7.22
CA SER A 93 -9.63 4.10 7.73
C SER A 93 -9.84 2.76 7.01
N ILE A 94 -9.97 1.65 7.75
CA ILE A 94 -10.25 0.31 7.20
C ILE A 94 -11.72 -0.04 7.45
N VAL A 95 -12.60 0.59 6.68
CA VAL A 95 -14.06 0.38 6.72
C VAL A 95 -14.63 0.31 5.31
N LYS A 96 -15.85 -0.22 5.17
CA LYS A 96 -16.53 -0.33 3.87
C LYS A 96 -16.66 1.06 3.22
N GLY A 97 -16.14 1.20 2.00
CA GLY A 97 -16.23 2.43 1.22
C GLY A 97 -15.10 3.44 1.46
N SER A 98 -14.15 3.16 2.36
CA SER A 98 -12.98 4.01 2.60
C SER A 98 -12.19 4.26 1.30
N LYS A 99 -11.61 5.46 1.20
CA LYS A 99 -10.75 5.91 0.11
C LYS A 99 -9.35 6.29 0.60
N ASP A 100 -9.07 6.03 1.87
CA ASP A 100 -7.78 6.33 2.48
C ASP A 100 -6.73 5.32 2.01
N ALA A 101 -5.51 5.79 1.80
CA ALA A 101 -4.38 4.88 1.66
C ALA A 101 -4.10 4.20 3.00
N VAL A 102 -3.78 2.91 2.98
CA VAL A 102 -3.35 2.15 4.16
C VAL A 102 -1.83 1.96 4.13
N ASN A 103 -1.20 1.91 5.31
CA ASN A 103 0.24 1.72 5.42
C ASN A 103 0.61 0.29 5.86
N GLY A 104 1.91 0.00 5.86
CA GLY A 104 2.43 -1.32 6.24
C GLY A 104 2.15 -1.72 7.69
N GLY A 105 2.06 -0.76 8.62
CA GLY A 105 1.73 -1.05 10.03
C GLY A 105 0.32 -1.60 10.19
N GLN A 106 -0.64 -1.06 9.44
CA GLN A 106 -2.02 -1.56 9.44
C GLN A 106 -2.12 -2.96 8.84
N ILE A 107 -1.41 -3.23 7.74
CA ILE A 107 -1.34 -4.56 7.12
C ILE A 107 -0.70 -5.56 8.09
N GLN A 108 0.37 -5.18 8.79
CA GLN A 108 1.03 -6.01 9.81
C GLN A 108 0.06 -6.38 10.93
N ASN A 109 -0.74 -5.44 11.44
CA ASN A 109 -1.74 -5.71 12.49
C ASN A 109 -2.79 -6.74 12.04
N ILE A 110 -3.22 -6.68 10.78
CA ILE A 110 -4.14 -7.67 10.18
C ILE A 110 -3.45 -9.04 10.08
N SER A 111 -2.22 -9.08 9.58
CA SER A 111 -1.42 -10.31 9.48
C SER A 111 -1.18 -10.96 10.85
N ASP A 112 -0.89 -10.18 11.89
CA ASP A 112 -0.75 -10.67 13.26
C ASP A 112 -2.08 -11.19 13.82
N SER A 113 -3.20 -10.56 13.51
CA SER A 113 -4.53 -11.05 13.89
C SER A 113 -4.84 -12.41 13.26
N ILE A 114 -4.49 -12.59 11.98
CA ILE A 114 -4.64 -13.86 11.26
C ILE A 114 -3.71 -14.92 11.87
N LYS A 115 -2.43 -14.59 12.07
CA LYS A 115 -1.45 -15.47 12.73
C LYS A 115 -1.99 -15.99 14.07
N ASN A 116 -2.52 -15.11 14.91
CA ASN A 116 -3.06 -15.46 16.21
C ASN A 116 -4.34 -16.31 16.11
N SER A 117 -5.16 -16.09 15.09
CA SER A 117 -6.36 -16.88 14.84
C SER A 117 -6.05 -18.32 14.39
N ILE A 118 -4.98 -18.51 13.61
CA ILE A 118 -4.51 -19.86 13.22
C ILE A 118 -3.75 -20.52 14.37
N GLY A 119 -2.93 -19.75 15.09
CA GLY A 119 -2.17 -20.20 16.25
C GLY A 119 -0.98 -21.11 15.90
N GLY A 120 -0.50 -21.85 16.89
CA GLY A 120 0.63 -22.78 16.75
C GLY A 120 1.91 -22.08 16.27
N ASN A 121 2.56 -22.68 15.28
CA ASN A 121 3.83 -22.18 14.73
C ASN A 121 3.65 -21.18 13.59
N THR A 122 2.47 -20.57 13.47
CA THR A 122 2.20 -19.59 12.41
C THR A 122 3.05 -18.34 12.60
N THR A 123 3.63 -17.82 11.53
CA THR A 123 4.47 -16.62 11.55
C THR A 123 4.08 -15.63 10.45
N VAL A 124 4.24 -14.34 10.73
CA VAL A 124 4.23 -13.28 9.70
C VAL A 124 5.67 -13.06 9.25
N ASN A 125 5.94 -13.22 7.97
CA ASN A 125 7.24 -12.97 7.37
C ASN A 125 7.48 -11.47 7.15
N LYS A 126 8.73 -11.08 6.88
CA LYS A 126 9.11 -9.67 6.70
C LYS A 126 8.45 -9.00 5.49
N ASP A 127 8.04 -9.79 4.49
CA ASP A 127 7.29 -9.34 3.31
C ASP A 127 5.76 -9.29 3.54
N GLY A 128 5.30 -9.59 4.76
CA GLY A 128 3.89 -9.62 5.13
C GLY A 128 3.19 -10.95 4.86
N SER A 129 3.84 -11.93 4.21
CA SER A 129 3.25 -13.24 3.96
C SER A 129 3.09 -14.06 5.25
N ILE A 130 2.08 -14.93 5.29
CA ILE A 130 1.82 -15.84 6.42
C ILE A 130 2.42 -17.20 6.10
N SER A 131 3.26 -17.71 6.99
CA SER A 131 3.78 -19.07 6.95
C SER A 131 3.18 -19.89 8.09
N THR A 132 2.71 -21.08 7.77
CA THR A 132 2.12 -22.02 8.71
C THR A 132 2.89 -23.31 8.67
N ASN A 133 3.14 -23.91 9.84
CA ASN A 133 3.62 -25.28 9.91
C ASN A 133 3.00 -26.00 11.11
N ASN A 134 2.85 -27.32 11.00
CA ASN A 134 2.44 -28.17 12.10
C ASN A 134 1.18 -27.66 12.85
N ILE A 135 0.15 -27.23 12.10
CA ILE A 135 -1.07 -26.63 12.67
C ILE A 135 -1.72 -27.64 13.61
N GLY A 136 -1.99 -27.22 14.85
CA GLY A 136 -2.61 -28.07 15.87
C GLY A 136 -1.79 -29.32 16.24
N GLY A 137 -0.48 -29.34 15.97
CA GLY A 137 0.38 -30.50 16.23
C GLY A 137 0.14 -31.68 15.28
N THR A 138 -0.48 -31.43 14.13
CA THR A 138 -0.86 -32.48 13.16
C THR A 138 0.26 -32.86 12.18
N GLY A 139 1.35 -32.09 12.16
CA GLY A 139 2.42 -32.20 11.15
C GLY A 139 2.01 -31.67 9.78
N LYS A 140 0.90 -30.91 9.68
CA LYS A 140 0.38 -30.34 8.43
C LYS A 140 0.52 -28.83 8.40
N ASP A 141 0.78 -28.31 7.22
CA ASP A 141 1.14 -26.90 7.02
C ASP A 141 -0.03 -26.06 6.50
N ASN A 142 -1.22 -26.64 6.34
CA ASN A 142 -2.45 -25.89 6.04
C ASN A 142 -3.62 -26.43 6.85
N ILE A 143 -4.64 -25.57 7.05
CA ILE A 143 -5.77 -25.83 7.94
C ILE A 143 -6.59 -27.03 7.45
N ASN A 144 -6.84 -27.12 6.15
CA ASN A 144 -7.62 -28.22 5.57
C ASN A 144 -6.99 -29.58 5.87
N ASP A 145 -5.68 -29.71 5.62
CA ASP A 145 -4.97 -30.97 5.83
C ASP A 145 -4.79 -31.29 7.31
N ALA A 146 -4.62 -30.28 8.16
CA ALA A 146 -4.60 -30.47 9.60
C ALA A 146 -5.93 -31.04 10.12
N ILE A 147 -7.06 -30.45 9.68
CA ILE A 147 -8.41 -30.94 10.03
C ILE A 147 -8.62 -32.33 9.46
N LYS A 148 -8.27 -32.58 8.19
CA LYS A 148 -8.35 -33.90 7.58
C LYS A 148 -7.51 -34.92 8.36
N SER A 149 -6.33 -34.56 8.81
CA SER A 149 -5.50 -35.46 9.62
C SER A 149 -6.16 -35.82 10.95
N VAL A 150 -6.91 -34.91 11.56
CA VAL A 150 -7.69 -35.19 12.77
C VAL A 150 -8.88 -36.07 12.44
N ASP A 151 -9.61 -35.75 11.37
CA ASP A 151 -10.77 -36.52 10.90
C ASP A 151 -10.40 -37.96 10.54
N ASP A 152 -9.30 -38.17 9.82
CA ASP A 152 -8.76 -39.49 9.50
C ASP A 152 -8.40 -40.26 10.79
N LYS A 153 -7.76 -39.61 11.77
CA LYS A 153 -7.42 -40.24 13.06
C LYS A 153 -8.66 -40.65 13.85
N VAL A 154 -9.69 -39.79 13.88
CA VAL A 154 -10.96 -40.06 14.55
C VAL A 154 -11.70 -41.21 13.86
N THR A 155 -11.87 -41.12 12.54
CA THR A 155 -12.54 -42.15 11.73
C THR A 155 -11.86 -43.51 11.90
N ASN A 156 -10.53 -43.55 11.81
CA ASN A 156 -9.77 -44.78 12.03
C ASN A 156 -9.92 -45.30 13.46
N GLY A 157 -9.86 -44.44 14.48
CA GLY A 157 -10.04 -44.84 15.88
C GLY A 157 -11.42 -45.44 16.16
N VAL A 158 -12.48 -44.86 15.58
CA VAL A 158 -13.86 -45.39 15.68
C VAL A 158 -13.98 -46.75 14.98
N ASN A 159 -13.40 -46.89 13.78
CA ASN A 159 -13.38 -48.15 13.05
C ASN A 159 -12.61 -49.23 13.83
N ASP A 160 -11.48 -48.86 14.43
CA ASP A 160 -10.68 -49.74 15.28
C ASP A 160 -11.48 -50.25 16.49
N LEU A 161 -12.15 -49.37 17.23
CA LEU A 161 -12.96 -49.74 18.39
C LEU A 161 -14.13 -50.65 17.99
N THR A 162 -14.83 -50.30 16.91
CA THR A 162 -15.97 -51.08 16.41
C THR A 162 -15.55 -52.48 15.97
N ASN A 163 -14.37 -52.62 15.35
CA ASN A 163 -13.87 -53.91 14.89
C ASN A 163 -13.11 -54.71 15.96
N LYS A 164 -12.44 -54.07 16.92
CA LYS A 164 -11.73 -54.74 18.02
C LYS A 164 -12.67 -55.34 19.05
N GLY A 165 -13.86 -54.76 19.24
CA GLY A 165 -14.90 -55.35 20.10
C GLY A 165 -14.39 -55.77 21.48
N LEU A 166 -14.98 -56.84 22.02
CA LEU A 166 -14.54 -57.54 23.22
C LEU A 166 -14.45 -59.04 22.95
N ASN A 167 -13.44 -59.69 23.55
CA ASN A 167 -13.29 -61.14 23.54
C ASN A 167 -13.74 -61.70 24.88
N PHE A 168 -14.54 -62.77 24.85
CA PHE A 168 -15.05 -63.49 26.02
C PHE A 168 -14.56 -64.93 25.99
N ALA A 169 -13.90 -65.36 27.06
CA ALA A 169 -13.42 -66.73 27.24
C ALA A 169 -14.11 -67.37 28.45
N GLY A 170 -14.36 -68.68 28.38
CA GLY A 170 -14.87 -69.50 29.49
C GLY A 170 -13.87 -70.58 29.88
N ASN A 171 -14.17 -71.33 30.96
CA ASN A 171 -13.31 -72.42 31.44
C ASN A 171 -13.17 -73.60 30.44
N ALA A 172 -14.05 -73.67 29.43
CA ALA A 172 -13.97 -74.58 28.30
C ALA A 172 -14.62 -73.94 27.06
N GLY A 173 -14.28 -74.39 25.85
CA GLY A 173 -14.78 -73.87 24.58
C GLY A 173 -13.83 -72.91 23.87
N LYS A 174 -14.25 -72.38 22.71
CA LYS A 174 -13.51 -71.34 21.97
C LYS A 174 -13.93 -69.96 22.43
N ASP A 175 -12.99 -69.02 22.48
CA ASP A 175 -13.26 -67.61 22.75
C ASP A 175 -14.29 -67.04 21.76
N VAL A 176 -15.15 -66.18 22.26
CA VAL A 176 -16.19 -65.50 21.49
C VAL A 176 -15.85 -64.03 21.41
N HIS A 177 -15.66 -63.55 20.18
CA HIS A 177 -15.55 -62.12 19.91
C HIS A 177 -16.92 -61.50 19.68
N ARG A 178 -17.16 -60.32 20.25
CA ARG A 178 -18.35 -59.51 20.01
C ARG A 178 -17.93 -58.09 19.68
N LYS A 179 -18.41 -57.56 18.55
CA LYS A 179 -18.19 -56.14 18.23
C LYS A 179 -18.99 -55.27 19.18
N LEU A 180 -18.62 -54.00 19.27
CA LEU A 180 -19.37 -53.05 20.08
C LEU A 180 -20.82 -52.97 19.56
N GLY A 181 -21.80 -53.21 20.43
CA GLY A 181 -23.23 -53.24 20.09
C GLY A 181 -23.80 -54.63 19.82
N ASP A 182 -22.96 -55.66 19.63
CA ASP A 182 -23.44 -57.03 19.49
C ASP A 182 -23.97 -57.57 20.84
N LYS A 183 -25.10 -58.28 20.82
CA LYS A 183 -25.62 -58.98 22.00
C LYS A 183 -24.91 -60.32 22.19
N LEU A 184 -24.35 -60.55 23.39
CA LEU A 184 -23.90 -61.87 23.84
C LEU A 184 -25.05 -62.60 24.53
N ASN A 185 -25.48 -63.73 23.96
CA ASN A 185 -26.42 -64.63 24.62
C ASN A 185 -25.64 -65.73 25.33
N ILE A 186 -25.95 -65.97 26.60
CA ILE A 186 -25.40 -67.05 27.43
C ILE A 186 -26.55 -68.03 27.66
N VAL A 187 -26.36 -69.27 27.23
CA VAL A 187 -27.36 -70.36 27.33
C VAL A 187 -26.80 -71.52 28.12
#